data_AF-A0A9X2WN46-F1
#
_entry.id   AF-A0A9X2WN46-F1
#
_cell.length_a   1.000
_cell.length_b   1.000
_cell.length_c   1.000
_cell.angle_alpha   90.00
_cell.angle_beta   90.00
_cell.angle_gamma   90.00
#
_symmetry.space_group_name_H-M   'P 1'
#
loop_
_entity.id
_entity.type
_entity.pdbx_description
1 polymer ?
#
loop_
_entity_poly.entity_id
_entity_poly.type
_entity_poly.pdbx_seq_one_letter_code
_entity_poly.pdbx_strand_id
1 'polypeptide(L)' 'MADNVDDASDMIELHLAAELAKAKPNLPPLTGSCYYCDALTDERFCDADCRDDYERLQRSVQMRKRG' A
#
# COMPACT_ATOMS: atom_id res chain seq x y z
N MET A 1 16.32 24.30 28.12
CA MET A 1 15.71 23.08 28.69
C MET A 1 14.79 22.55 27.61
N ALA A 2 15.34 21.69 26.74
CA ALA A 2 14.58 20.92 25.77
C ALA A 2 14.27 19.61 26.48
N ASP A 3 13.08 19.53 27.07
CA ASP A 3 12.60 18.33 27.74
C ASP A 3 11.36 17.88 26.98
N ASN A 4 11.28 16.58 26.69
CA ASN A 4 10.16 15.81 26.17
C ASN A 4 9.53 16.09 24.78
N VAL A 5 9.72 17.24 24.12
CA VAL A 5 9.01 17.56 22.85
C VAL A 5 9.79 17.16 21.59
N ASP A 6 11.11 17.32 21.59
CA ASP A 6 11.95 16.94 20.45
C ASP A 6 11.97 15.41 20.25
N ASP A 7 12.04 14.63 21.34
CA ASP A 7 12.06 13.16 21.31
C ASP A 7 10.77 12.55 20.76
N ALA A 8 9.63 13.15 21.12
CA ALA A 8 8.33 12.71 20.62
C ALA A 8 8.19 12.95 19.11
N SER A 9 8.73 14.06 18.59
CA SER A 9 8.69 14.39 17.17
C SER A 9 9.50 13.39 16.35
N ASP A 10 10.71 13.07 16.79
CA ASP A 10 11.61 12.13 16.10
C ASP A 10 10.96 10.73 15.97
N MET A 11 10.32 10.28 17.05
CA MET A 11 9.58 9.01 17.08
C MET A 11 8.37 9.00 16.13
N ILE A 12 7.66 10.13 16.02
CA ILE A 12 6.53 10.27 15.08
C ILE A 12 7.04 10.24 13.64
N GLU A 13 8.15 10.91 13.33
CA GLU A 13 8.74 10.92 11.99
C GLU A 13 9.23 9.53 11.57
N LEU A 14 9.87 8.79 12.47
CA LEU A 14 10.29 7.40 12.22
C LEU A 14 9.09 6.47 11.98
N HIS A 15 8.03 6.59 12.77
CA HIS A 15 6.80 5.82 12.56
C HIS A 15 6.14 6.18 11.23
N LEU A 16 6.02 7.47 10.90
CA LEU A 16 5.44 7.94 9.65
C LEU A 16 6.24 7.42 8.44
N ALA A 17 7.57 7.51 8.49
CA ALA A 17 8.44 6.99 7.43
C ALA A 17 8.30 5.47 7.26
N ALA A 18 8.17 4.72 8.36
CA ALA A 18 7.95 3.27 8.31
C ALA A 18 6.57 2.90 7.77
N GLU A 19 5.52 3.65 8.11
CA GLU A 19 4.18 3.47 7.57
C GLU A 19 4.12 3.82 6.07
N LEU A 20 4.76 4.92 5.64
CA LEU A 20 4.87 5.30 4.24
C LEU A 20 5.68 4.28 3.42
N ALA A 21 6.77 3.73 3.99
CA ALA A 21 7.55 2.69 3.35
C ALA A 21 6.76 1.38 3.18
N LYS A 22 5.90 1.04 4.15
CA LYS A 22 4.99 -0.11 4.07
C LYS A 22 3.80 0.15 3.14
N ALA A 23 3.36 1.40 3.06
CA ALA A 23 2.30 1.86 2.18
C ALA A 23 2.78 2.07 0.74
N LYS A 24 4.07 1.92 0.44
CA LYS A 24 4.53 1.83 -0.95
C LYS A 24 3.78 0.67 -1.59
N PRO A 25 2.87 0.94 -2.53
CA PRO A 25 2.24 -0.14 -3.27
C PRO A 25 3.40 -0.80 -4.00
N ASN A 26 3.72 -2.04 -3.62
CA ASN A 26 4.50 -2.90 -4.50
C ASN A 26 3.61 -3.13 -5.71
N LEU A 27 3.65 -2.18 -6.65
CA LEU A 27 2.93 -2.28 -7.89
C LEU A 27 3.41 -3.57 -8.53
N PRO A 28 2.52 -4.51 -8.83
CA PRO A 28 2.93 -5.77 -9.39
C PRO A 28 3.73 -5.56 -10.67
N PRO A 29 4.79 -6.33 -10.93
CA PRO A 29 5.42 -6.34 -12.24
C PRO A 29 4.36 -6.65 -13.32
N LEU A 30 4.50 -6.06 -14.50
CA LEU A 30 3.56 -6.28 -15.62
C LEU A 30 3.86 -7.69 -16.16
N THR A 31 3.11 -8.70 -15.70
CA THR A 31 3.37 -10.12 -16.01
C THR A 31 2.72 -10.58 -17.32
N GLY A 32 1.97 -9.73 -18.01
CA GLY A 32 1.15 -10.11 -19.18
C GLY A 32 -0.14 -10.86 -18.81
N SER A 33 -0.50 -10.85 -17.53
CA SER A 33 -1.77 -11.36 -17.02
C SER A 33 -2.35 -10.40 -15.97
N CYS A 34 -3.67 -10.42 -15.83
CA CYS A 34 -4.41 -9.61 -14.88
C CYS A 34 -4.03 -10.03 -13.46
N TYR A 35 -3.62 -9.07 -12.64
CA TYR A 35 -3.20 -9.40 -11.28
C TYR A 35 -4.34 -9.89 -10.35
N TYR A 36 -5.60 -9.64 -10.74
CA TYR A 36 -6.77 -10.02 -9.95
C TYR A 36 -7.35 -11.38 -10.36
N CYS A 37 -7.56 -11.60 -11.67
CA CYS A 37 -8.23 -12.80 -12.20
C CYS A 37 -7.33 -13.70 -13.07
N ASP A 38 -6.05 -13.33 -13.23
CA ASP A 38 -5.05 -14.03 -14.06
C ASP A 38 -5.41 -14.16 -15.56
N ALA A 39 -6.37 -13.38 -16.05
CA ALA A 39 -6.70 -13.32 -17.47
C ALA A 39 -5.55 -12.74 -18.30
N LEU A 40 -5.35 -13.23 -19.54
CA LEU A 40 -4.34 -12.70 -20.44
C LEU A 40 -4.66 -11.23 -20.80
N THR A 41 -3.75 -10.32 -20.47
CA THR A 41 -3.89 -8.89 -20.81
C THR A 41 -2.51 -8.24 -20.89
N ASP A 42 -2.39 -7.24 -21.77
CA ASP A 42 -1.19 -6.40 -21.88
C ASP A 42 -1.10 -5.39 -20.72
N GLU A 43 -2.22 -5.14 -20.03
CA GLU A 43 -2.30 -4.24 -18.88
C GLU A 43 -2.16 -4.97 -17.53
N ARG A 44 -2.03 -4.21 -16.44
CA ARG A 44 -1.97 -4.76 -15.06
C ARG A 44 -3.28 -5.44 -14.64
N PHE A 45 -4.40 -4.98 -15.21
CA PHE A 45 -5.75 -5.46 -14.95
C PHE A 45 -6.47 -5.62 -16.28
N CYS A 46 -7.29 -6.66 -16.44
CA CYS A 46 -8.04 -6.89 -17.67
C CYS A 46 -9.17 -5.88 -17.88
N ASP A 47 -9.68 -5.27 -16.80
CA ASP A 47 -10.76 -4.30 -16.85
C ASP A 47 -10.75 -3.37 -15.63
N ALA A 48 -11.59 -2.34 -15.65
CA ALA A 48 -11.71 -1.35 -14.57
C ALA A 48 -12.22 -1.98 -13.27
N ASP A 49 -13.08 -2.99 -13.36
CA ASP A 49 -13.64 -3.73 -12.22
C ASP A 49 -12.53 -4.45 -11.43
N CYS A 50 -11.64 -5.16 -12.13
CA CYS A 50 -10.47 -5.84 -11.54
C CYS A 50 -9.50 -4.88 -10.85
N ARG A 51 -9.38 -3.64 -11.35
CA ARG A 51 -8.57 -2.60 -10.73
C ARG A 51 -9.19 -2.13 -9.42
N ASP A 52 -10.50 -1.89 -9.42
CA ASP A 52 -11.23 -1.40 -8.23
C ASP A 52 -11.26 -2.46 -7.13
N ASP A 53 -11.51 -3.73 -7.47
CA ASP A 53 -11.45 -4.82 -6.48
C ASP A 53 -10.08 -5.00 -5.87
N TYR A 54 -9.01 -4.89 -6.66
CA TYR A 54 -7.65 -4.90 -6.14
C TYR A 54 -7.40 -3.73 -5.18
N GLU A 55 -7.87 -2.53 -5.53
CA GLU A 55 -7.73 -1.35 -4.67
C GLU A 55 -8.54 -1.48 -3.37
N ARG A 56 -9.75 -2.04 -3.42
CA ARG A 56 -10.55 -2.37 -2.22
C ARG A 56 -9.83 -3.37 -1.34
N LEU A 57 -9.23 -4.42 -1.92
CA LEU A 57 -8.49 -5.43 -1.20
C LEU A 57 -7.28 -4.80 -0.49
N GLN A 58 -6.49 -4.00 -1.22
CA GLN A 58 -5.37 -3.23 -0.69
C GLN A 58 -5.80 -2.35 0.49
N ARG A 59 -6.87 -1.58 0.33
CA ARG A 59 -7.46 -0.75 1.41
C ARG A 59 -7.86 -1.58 2.62
N SER A 60 -8.50 -2.74 2.42
CA SER A 60 -8.92 -3.61 3.52
C SER A 60 -7.75 -4.26 4.27
N VAL A 61 -6.70 -4.66 3.55
CA VAL A 61 -5.46 -5.20 4.14
C VAL A 61 -4.71 -4.12 4.92
N GLN A 62 -4.66 -2.90 4.38
CA GLN A 62 -4.09 -1.73 5.05
C GLN A 62 -4.83 -1.42 6.37
N MET A 63 -6.16 -1.55 6.39
CA MET A 63 -6.98 -1.32 7.58
C MET A 63 -6.82 -2.42 8.64
N ARG A 64 -6.65 -3.68 8.23
CA ARG A 64 -6.48 -4.82 9.16
C ARG A 64 -5.14 -4.84 9.89
N LYS A 65 -4.12 -4.17 9.37
CA LYS A 65 -2.79 -4.09 10.01
C LYS A 65 -2.76 -3.11 11.20
N ARG A 66 -3.87 -2.45 11.50
CA ARG A 66 -4.03 -1.38 12.49
C ARG A 66 -4.94 -1.78 13.65
N GLY A 67 -4.90 -3.06 14.02
CA GLY A 67 -5.58 -3.64 15.18
C GLY A 67 -4.61 -4.48 16.00
#